data_AF-A0A809PNY8-F1
#
_entry.id   AF-A0A809PNY8-F1
#
_cell.length_a   1.000
_cell.length_b   1.000
_cell.length_c   1.000
_cell.angle_alpha   90.00
_cell.angle_beta   90.00
_cell.angle_gamma   90.00
#
_symmetry.space_group_name_H-M   'P 1'
#
loop_
_entity.id
_entity.type
_entity.pdbx_description
1 polymer ?
#
loop_
_entity_poly.entity_id
_entity_poly.type
_entity_poly.pdbx_seq_one_letter_code
_entity_poly.pdbx_strand_id
1 'polypeptide(L)'
;MTLNFTHYRLKGKDNKTYLLSSALEGIQMLMTFMTKVIYGSDLFFTVFRTVAGGQKKTVSSLGRHMNRIHHYAELFSSEEKFSPLLAFFFEEYRKHPIKNHDFPRTGYYSEDITLFDNFVTTMRKNALTVKLKKYVADWESKSKKNI
;
A
#
# COMPACT_ATOMS: atom_id res chain seq x y z
N MET A 1 -16.82 22.67 -21.29
CA MET A 1 -16.48 21.34 -20.73
C MET A 1 -15.84 21.63 -19.40
N THR A 2 -16.49 21.29 -18.28
CA THR A 2 -15.98 21.63 -16.95
C THR A 2 -15.42 20.35 -16.34
N LEU A 3 -14.12 20.13 -16.52
CA LEU A 3 -13.40 19.00 -15.95
C LEU A 3 -12.96 19.40 -14.55
N ASN A 4 -13.54 18.77 -13.53
CA ASN A 4 -13.07 18.92 -12.16
C ASN A 4 -12.23 17.69 -11.83
N PHE A 5 -10.90 17.85 -11.82
CA PHE A 5 -9.95 16.78 -11.56
C PHE A 5 -9.75 16.62 -10.05
N THR A 6 -10.40 15.64 -9.45
CA THR A 6 -9.83 14.99 -8.26
C THR A 6 -8.93 13.87 -8.77
N HIS A 7 -7.67 13.80 -8.31
CA HIS A 7 -6.48 13.14 -8.91
C HIS A 7 -6.63 11.82 -9.72
N TYR A 8 -7.74 11.11 -9.65
CA TYR A 8 -7.98 9.82 -10.30
C TYR A 8 -9.39 9.65 -10.89
N ARG A 9 -10.18 10.72 -10.93
CA ARG A 9 -11.60 10.69 -11.30
C ARG A 9 -11.93 11.73 -12.34
N LEU A 10 -12.82 11.35 -13.25
CA LEU A 10 -13.45 12.24 -14.21
C LEU A 10 -14.95 12.24 -13.98
N LYS A 11 -15.51 13.41 -13.69
CA LYS A 11 -16.97 13.57 -13.67
C LYS A 11 -17.45 13.86 -15.10
N GLY A 12 -18.20 12.91 -15.66
CA GLY A 12 -18.83 13.05 -16.97
C GLY A 12 -19.98 14.05 -16.95
N LYS A 13 -20.36 14.54 -18.15
CA LYS A 13 -21.54 15.41 -18.31
C LYS A 13 -22.86 14.70 -17.99
N ASP A 14 -22.84 13.37 -17.98
CA ASP A 14 -23.95 12.49 -17.59
C ASP A 14 -24.02 12.27 -16.07
N ASN A 15 -23.25 13.05 -15.28
CA ASN A 15 -23.13 12.94 -13.84
C ASN A 15 -22.54 11.60 -13.35
N LYS A 16 -21.98 10.77 -14.25
CA LYS A 16 -21.23 9.57 -13.89
C LYS A 16 -19.80 9.91 -13.53
N THR A 17 -19.25 9.16 -12.58
CA THR A 17 -17.85 9.27 -12.18
C THR A 17 -17.08 8.12 -12.82
N TYR A 18 -16.04 8.45 -13.58
CA TYR A 18 -15.14 7.49 -14.20
C TYR A 18 -13.83 7.45 -13.41
N LEU A 19 -13.38 6.24 -13.08
CA LEU A 19 -12.04 6.00 -12.56
C LEU A 19 -11.05 5.92 -13.72
N LEU A 20 -9.95 6.67 -13.61
CA LEU A 20 -8.85 6.57 -14.57
C LEU A 20 -8.17 5.20 -14.44
N SER A 21 -7.63 4.68 -15.54
CA SER A 21 -6.88 3.41 -15.54
C SER A 21 -5.70 3.42 -14.58
N SER A 22 -5.03 4.58 -14.43
CA SER A 22 -3.96 4.81 -13.45
C SER A 22 -4.42 4.59 -12.00
N ALA A 23 -5.68 4.89 -11.68
CA ALA A 23 -6.26 4.65 -10.37
C ALA A 23 -6.40 3.16 -10.09
N LEU A 24 -6.85 2.40 -11.10
CA LEU A 24 -7.00 0.94 -10.99
C LEU A 24 -5.64 0.26 -10.83
N GLU A 25 -4.62 0.71 -11.56
CA GLU A 25 -3.25 0.24 -11.40
C GLU A 25 -2.72 0.55 -10.00
N GLY A 26 -2.93 1.79 -9.52
CA GLY A 26 -2.58 2.22 -8.17
C GLY A 26 -3.22 1.33 -7.10
N ILE A 27 -4.52 1.07 -7.20
CA ILE A 27 -5.26 0.20 -6.27
C ILE A 27 -4.70 -1.22 -6.30
N GLN A 28 -4.46 -1.79 -7.49
CA GLN A 28 -3.92 -3.14 -7.62
C GLN A 28 -2.52 -3.26 -6.99
N MET A 29 -1.67 -2.24 -7.19
CA MET A 29 -0.35 -2.19 -6.58
C MET A 29 -0.40 -2.02 -5.06
N LEU A 30 -1.31 -1.20 -4.55
CA LEU A 30 -1.54 -1.05 -3.11
C LEU A 30 -2.05 -2.36 -2.49
N MET A 31 -3.00 -3.05 -3.14
CA MET A 31 -3.42 -4.39 -2.70
C MET A 31 -2.25 -5.38 -2.67
N THR A 32 -1.39 -5.35 -3.69
CA THR A 32 -0.18 -6.18 -3.75
C THR A 32 0.77 -5.87 -2.60
N PHE A 33 1.02 -4.59 -2.33
CA PHE A 33 1.81 -4.13 -1.20
C PHE A 33 1.23 -4.66 0.12
N MET A 34 -0.07 -4.43 0.36
CA MET A 34 -0.72 -4.83 1.59
C MET A 34 -0.72 -6.35 1.80
N THR A 35 -0.91 -7.13 0.73
CA THR A 35 -0.78 -8.59 0.81
C THR A 35 0.64 -8.99 1.25
N LYS A 36 1.69 -8.35 0.71
CA LYS A 36 3.08 -8.61 1.12
C LYS A 36 3.36 -8.18 2.56
N VAL A 37 2.80 -7.06 3.01
CA VAL A 37 2.91 -6.60 4.41
C VAL A 37 2.25 -7.62 5.35
N ILE A 38 1.01 -8.02 5.07
CA ILE A 38 0.20 -8.82 6.00
C ILE A 38 0.57 -10.32 5.99
N TYR A 39 0.90 -10.87 4.83
CA TYR A 39 1.14 -12.31 4.67
C TYR A 39 2.62 -12.67 4.46
N GLY A 40 3.46 -11.70 4.11
CA GLY A 40 4.90 -11.89 3.95
C GLY A 40 5.72 -11.57 5.20
N SER A 41 6.99 -11.95 5.17
CA SER A 41 7.99 -11.65 6.21
C SER A 41 9.09 -10.70 5.74
N ASP A 42 9.21 -10.46 4.43
CA ASP A 42 10.25 -9.59 3.87
C ASP A 42 10.17 -8.16 4.42
N LEU A 43 11.31 -7.50 4.49
CA LEU A 43 11.47 -6.06 4.69
C LEU A 43 11.94 -5.43 3.38
N PHE A 44 12.55 -4.25 3.40
CA PHE A 44 13.08 -3.59 2.22
C PHE A 44 14.07 -4.48 1.45
N PHE A 45 14.95 -5.17 2.18
CA PHE A 45 15.89 -6.13 1.61
C PHE A 45 15.51 -7.57 1.92
N THR A 46 15.74 -8.46 0.95
CA THR A 46 15.76 -9.92 1.18
C THR A 46 17.20 -10.39 1.10
N VAL A 47 17.58 -11.28 2.02
CA VAL A 47 18.90 -11.93 2.05
C VAL A 47 18.73 -13.37 1.58
N PHE A 48 19.56 -13.79 0.63
CA PHE A 48 19.59 -15.16 0.14
C PHE A 48 21.01 -15.71 0.14
N ARG A 49 21.13 -17.03 0.31
CA ARG A 49 22.40 -17.74 0.21
C ARG A 49 22.74 -18.00 -1.25
N THR A 50 23.97 -17.74 -1.65
CA THR A 50 24.47 -18.06 -2.99
C THR A 50 24.95 -19.51 -3.04
N VAL A 51 25.03 -20.09 -4.24
CA VAL A 51 25.56 -21.44 -4.46
C VAL A 51 27.00 -21.58 -3.95
N ALA A 52 27.77 -20.48 -3.97
CA ALA A 52 29.12 -20.41 -3.43
C ALA A 52 29.19 -20.25 -1.89
N GLY A 53 28.06 -20.38 -1.18
CA GLY A 53 28.00 -20.28 0.29
C GLY A 53 27.99 -18.85 0.86
N GLY A 54 28.05 -17.83 0.01
CA GLY A 54 27.97 -16.42 0.42
C GLY A 54 26.53 -15.97 0.72
N GLN A 55 26.38 -14.79 1.32
CA GLN A 55 25.08 -14.12 1.43
C GLN A 55 25.02 -12.94 0.46
N LYS A 56 23.90 -12.81 -0.25
CA LYS A 56 23.62 -11.64 -1.08
C LYS A 56 22.34 -10.97 -0.61
N LYS A 57 22.39 -9.64 -0.60
CA LYS A 57 21.29 -8.76 -0.21
C LYS A 57 20.76 -8.08 -1.47
N THR A 58 19.45 -8.17 -1.71
CA THR A 58 18.79 -7.50 -2.85
C THR A 58 17.53 -6.80 -2.38
N VAL A 59 17.12 -5.76 -3.11
CA VAL A 59 15.85 -5.08 -2.86
C VAL A 59 14.73 -6.10 -3.07
N SER A 60 13.93 -6.31 -2.03
CA SER A 60 12.83 -7.26 -2.05
C SER A 60 11.70 -6.76 -2.96
N SER A 61 10.79 -7.65 -3.31
CA SER A 61 9.56 -7.24 -4.00
C SER A 61 8.74 -6.24 -3.17
N LEU A 62 8.84 -6.28 -1.84
CA LEU A 62 8.22 -5.30 -0.93
C LEU A 62 8.96 -3.96 -0.96
N GLY A 63 10.30 -3.98 -0.92
CA GLY A 63 11.12 -2.76 -0.94
C GLY A 63 10.92 -1.90 -2.18
N ARG A 64 10.56 -2.51 -3.32
CA ARG A 64 10.19 -1.79 -4.56
C ARG A 64 8.96 -0.89 -4.42
N HIS A 65 8.18 -1.04 -3.36
CA HIS A 65 7.02 -0.19 -3.08
C HIS A 65 7.38 1.09 -2.32
N MET A 66 8.59 1.24 -1.79
CA MET A 66 8.99 2.41 -0.98
C MET A 66 8.64 3.74 -1.65
N ASN A 67 9.08 3.91 -2.90
CA ASN A 67 8.86 5.15 -3.67
C ASN A 67 7.41 5.33 -4.17
N ARG A 68 6.51 4.38 -3.87
CA ARG A 68 5.09 4.43 -4.25
C ARG A 68 4.16 4.68 -3.06
N ILE A 69 4.69 4.73 -1.84
CA ILE A 69 3.86 4.88 -0.62
C ILE A 69 2.99 6.14 -0.68
N HIS A 70 3.55 7.29 -1.08
CA HIS A 70 2.77 8.54 -1.15
C HIS A 70 1.67 8.48 -2.21
N HIS A 71 1.98 7.92 -3.38
CA HIS A 71 0.99 7.69 -4.43
C HIS A 71 -0.17 6.82 -3.90
N TYR A 72 0.13 5.77 -3.13
CA TYR A 72 -0.94 4.97 -2.53
C TYR A 72 -1.86 5.78 -1.63
N ALA A 73 -1.32 6.71 -0.83
CA ALA A 73 -2.13 7.56 0.03
C ALA A 73 -3.05 8.52 -0.75
N GLU A 74 -2.64 8.95 -1.94
CA GLU A 74 -3.44 9.81 -2.84
C GLU A 74 -4.67 9.08 -3.42
N LEU A 75 -4.71 7.75 -3.35
CA LEU A 75 -5.89 6.96 -3.74
C LEU A 75 -7.04 7.06 -2.72
N PHE A 76 -6.79 7.61 -1.53
CA PHE A 76 -7.84 7.77 -0.53
C PHE A 76 -8.93 8.73 -1.00
N SER A 77 -10.19 8.35 -0.77
CA SER A 77 -11.34 9.21 -0.94
C SER A 77 -12.32 9.00 0.21
N SER A 78 -12.80 10.08 0.81
CA SER A 78 -13.83 10.02 1.86
C SER A 78 -15.20 9.56 1.36
N GLU A 79 -15.41 9.56 0.05
CA GLU A 79 -16.68 9.19 -0.58
C GLU A 79 -16.81 7.67 -0.81
N GLU A 80 -15.72 6.92 -0.70
CA GLU A 80 -15.69 5.48 -1.02
C GLU A 80 -15.64 4.61 0.21
N LYS A 81 -16.24 3.42 0.08
CA LYS A 81 -16.03 2.32 1.00
C LYS A 81 -14.87 1.48 0.48
N PHE A 82 -13.80 1.41 1.27
CA PHE A 82 -12.66 0.56 0.98
C PHE A 82 -12.82 -0.83 1.60
N SER A 83 -12.17 -1.82 1.00
CA SER A 83 -12.00 -3.11 1.66
C SER A 83 -11.23 -2.92 2.98
N PRO A 84 -11.43 -3.79 3.99
CA PRO A 84 -10.71 -3.69 5.26
C PRO A 84 -9.19 -3.56 5.12
N LEU A 85 -8.62 -4.21 4.11
CA LEU A 85 -7.20 -4.19 3.84
C LEU A 85 -6.70 -2.79 3.42
N LEU A 86 -7.43 -2.13 2.53
CA LEU A 86 -7.10 -0.79 2.04
C LEU A 86 -7.41 0.28 3.09
N ALA A 87 -8.55 0.17 3.78
CA ALA A 87 -8.90 1.06 4.88
C ALA A 87 -7.81 1.06 5.96
N PHE A 88 -7.32 -0.12 6.33
CA PHE A 88 -6.23 -0.27 7.29
C PHE A 88 -4.95 0.43 6.84
N PHE A 89 -4.56 0.29 5.57
CA PHE A 89 -3.39 1.02 5.04
C PHE A 89 -3.51 2.53 5.25
N PHE A 90 -4.64 3.12 4.87
CA PHE A 90 -4.82 4.57 4.96
C PHE A 90 -4.76 5.08 6.41
N GLU A 91 -5.33 4.31 7.35
CA GLU A 91 -5.26 4.65 8.77
C GLU A 91 -3.83 4.59 9.30
N GLU A 92 -3.10 3.51 9.00
CA GLU A 92 -1.73 3.34 9.46
C GLU A 92 -0.79 4.37 8.84
N TYR A 93 -0.94 4.67 7.55
CA TYR A 93 -0.20 5.71 6.86
C TYR A 93 -0.40 7.07 7.55
N ARG A 94 -1.64 7.46 7.87
CA ARG A 94 -1.93 8.76 8.53
C ARG A 94 -1.32 8.89 9.92
N LYS A 95 -1.14 7.78 10.64
CA LYS A 95 -0.58 7.76 11.99
C LYS A 95 0.96 7.74 11.99
N HIS A 96 1.57 7.24 10.92
CA HIS A 96 3.00 6.97 10.87
C HIS A 96 3.82 8.19 10.38
N PRO A 97 5.04 8.42 10.91
CA PRO A 97 5.91 9.53 10.47
C PRO A 97 6.25 9.54 8.98
N ILE A 98 6.22 8.36 8.34
CA ILE A 98 6.47 8.19 6.89
C ILE A 98 5.62 9.08 6.00
N LYS A 99 4.44 9.54 6.47
CA LYS A 99 3.56 10.42 5.69
C LYS A 99 4.16 11.80 5.37
N ASN A 100 5.10 12.26 6.20
CA ASN A 100 5.74 13.57 6.09
C ASN A 100 7.15 13.47 5.51
N HIS A 101 7.61 12.26 5.20
CA HIS A 101 8.93 12.02 4.63
C HIS A 101 8.87 12.14 3.12
N ASP A 102 9.88 12.72 2.49
CA ASP A 102 9.97 12.76 1.02
C ASP A 102 11.00 11.73 0.56
N PHE A 103 10.52 10.66 -0.07
CA PHE A 103 11.42 9.64 -0.60
C PHE A 103 12.12 10.15 -1.86
N PRO A 104 13.45 10.00 -1.94
CA PRO A 104 14.18 10.44 -3.11
C PRO A 104 13.77 9.64 -4.35
N ARG A 105 13.66 10.34 -5.48
CA ARG A 105 13.28 9.73 -6.77
C ARG A 105 14.27 8.68 -7.23
N THR A 106 15.53 8.78 -6.81
CA THR A 106 16.61 7.87 -7.18
C THR A 106 17.44 7.49 -5.96
N GLY A 107 17.92 6.24 -5.94
CA GLY A 107 18.71 5.70 -4.84
C GLY A 107 17.88 5.20 -3.67
N TYR A 108 18.57 4.55 -2.73
CA TYR A 108 18.01 4.05 -1.48
C TYR A 108 18.94 4.44 -0.35
N TYR A 109 18.52 5.39 0.48
CA TYR A 109 19.31 5.86 1.61
C TYR A 109 19.00 5.06 2.86
N SER A 110 19.98 4.91 3.75
CA SER A 110 19.84 4.06 4.93
C SER A 110 18.69 4.52 5.84
N GLU A 111 18.47 5.82 5.94
CA GLU A 111 17.38 6.40 6.74
C GLU A 111 16.00 6.11 6.13
N ASP A 112 15.86 6.24 4.82
CA ASP A 112 14.62 5.91 4.08
C ASP A 112 14.24 4.46 4.27
N ILE A 113 15.22 3.57 4.11
CA ILE A 113 15.04 2.12 4.25
C ILE A 113 14.61 1.79 5.68
N THR A 114 15.24 2.43 6.67
CA THR A 114 14.91 2.25 8.09
C THR A 114 13.49 2.73 8.39
N LEU A 115 13.10 3.89 7.85
CA LEU A 115 11.75 4.43 8.02
C LEU A 115 10.69 3.56 7.35
N PHE A 116 10.98 3.04 6.15
CA PHE A 116 10.12 2.11 5.44
C PHE A 116 9.96 0.78 6.21
N ASP A 117 11.05 0.20 6.69
CA ASP A 117 11.02 -1.04 7.47
C ASP A 117 10.30 -0.86 8.80
N ASN A 118 10.48 0.30 9.44
CA ASN A 118 9.73 0.69 10.63
C ASN A 118 8.22 0.80 10.35
N PHE A 119 7.84 1.39 9.22
CA PHE A 119 6.44 1.46 8.79
C PHE A 119 5.83 0.08 8.58
N VAL A 120 6.51 -0.79 7.82
CA VAL A 120 6.05 -2.17 7.57
C VAL A 120 5.93 -2.96 8.88
N THR A 121 6.91 -2.84 9.76
CA THR A 121 6.93 -3.56 11.05
C THR A 121 5.79 -3.08 11.95
N THR A 122 5.56 -1.76 12.01
CA THR A 122 4.44 -1.16 12.76
C THR A 122 3.10 -1.63 12.22
N MET A 123 2.89 -1.60 10.89
CA MET A 123 1.67 -2.10 10.27
C MET A 123 1.43 -3.57 10.58
N ARG A 124 2.46 -4.42 10.50
CA ARG A 124 2.34 -5.86 10.85
C ARG A 124 1.92 -6.04 12.31
N LYS A 125 2.54 -5.32 13.23
CA LYS A 125 2.20 -5.36 14.66
C LYS A 125 0.74 -4.95 14.87
N ASN A 126 0.33 -3.82 14.31
CA ASN A 126 -1.02 -3.30 14.47
C ASN A 126 -2.07 -4.20 13.80
N ALA A 127 -1.74 -4.79 12.65
CA ALA A 127 -2.61 -5.75 11.97
C ALA A 127 -2.86 -7.01 12.80
N LEU A 128 -1.88 -7.47 13.57
CA LEU A 128 -2.06 -8.57 14.52
C LEU A 128 -2.97 -8.16 15.67
N THR A 129 -2.77 -6.98 16.25
CA THR A 129 -3.59 -6.44 17.34
C THR A 129 -5.06 -6.36 16.95
N VAL A 130 -5.37 -5.87 15.75
CA VAL A 130 -6.75 -5.76 15.26
C VAL A 130 -7.28 -7.04 14.59
N LYS A 131 -6.49 -8.11 14.56
CA LYS A 131 -6.82 -9.39 13.89
C LYS A 131 -7.23 -9.19 12.41
N LEU A 132 -6.51 -8.32 11.69
CA LEU A 132 -6.87 -7.88 10.33
C LEU A 132 -7.13 -9.04 9.36
N LYS A 133 -6.30 -10.10 9.38
CA LYS A 133 -6.48 -11.28 8.52
C LYS A 133 -7.86 -11.92 8.67
N LYS A 134 -8.35 -12.02 9.90
CA LYS A 134 -9.69 -12.55 10.17
C LYS A 134 -10.75 -11.61 9.61
N TYR A 135 -10.60 -10.31 9.83
CA TYR A 135 -11.55 -9.31 9.35
C TYR A 135 -11.64 -9.26 7.81
N VAL A 136 -10.51 -9.42 7.11
CA VAL A 136 -10.45 -9.55 5.65
C VAL A 136 -11.18 -10.81 5.18
N ALA A 137 -10.88 -11.98 5.78
CA ALA A 137 -11.54 -13.24 5.41
C ALA A 137 -13.07 -13.21 5.67
N ASP A 138 -13.49 -12.61 6.79
CA ASP A 138 -14.90 -12.41 7.13
C ASP A 138 -15.59 -11.47 6.13
N TRP A 139 -14.88 -10.45 5.63
CA TRP A 139 -15.41 -9.54 4.62
C TRP A 139 -15.51 -10.19 3.23
N GLU A 140 -14.50 -10.96 2.82
CA GLU A 140 -14.47 -11.69 1.54
C GLU A 140 -15.55 -12.77 1.48
N SER A 141 -15.77 -13.52 2.57
CA SER A 141 -16.82 -14.54 2.65
C SER A 141 -18.24 -13.95 2.54
N LYS A 142 -18.40 -12.67 2.87
CA LYS A 142 -19.65 -11.91 2.77
C LYS A 142 -19.76 -11.08 1.50
N SER A 143 -18.78 -11.15 0.59
CA SER A 143 -18.69 -10.30 -0.62
C SER A 143 -19.97 -10.29 -1.47
N LYS A 144 -20.73 -11.39 -1.54
CA LYS A 144 -22.04 -11.44 -2.23
C LYS A 144 -23.13 -10.53 -1.62
N LYS A 145 -22.93 -10.00 -0.41
CA LYS A 145 -23.82 -9.05 0.29
C LYS A 145 -23.23 -7.64 0.43
N ASN A 146 -21.97 -7.45 0.01
CA ASN A 146 -21.21 -6.22 0.24
C ASN A 146 -20.97 -5.38 -1.03
N ILE A 147 -21.47 -5.85 -2.18
CA ILE A 147 -21.44 -5.17 -3.49
C ILE A 147 -22.88 -4.89 -3.90
#